data_AF-A0A316DR65-F1
#
_entry.id   AF-A0A316DR65-F1
#
_cell.length_a   1.000
_cell.length_b   1.000
_cell.length_c   1.000
_cell.angle_alpha   90.00
_cell.angle_beta   90.00
_cell.angle_gamma   90.00
#
_symmetry.space_group_name_H-M   'P 1'
#
loop_
_entity.id
_entity.type
_entity.pdbx_description
1 polymer ?
#
loop_
_entity_poly.entity_id
_entity_poly.type
_entity_poly.pdbx_seq_one_letter_code
_entity_poly.pdbx_strand_id
1 'polypeptide(L)' 'MKQKPFLYILIVLIALTLLSAIVSNSQITYASQLIMILSALKFLAVAFYFMELRHANVFWKVLLIACLTIFISLVLII' A
#
# COMPACT_ATOMS: atom_id res chain seq x y z
N MET A 1 2.56 -11.03 21.72
CA MET A 1 2.04 -11.11 20.34
C MET A 1 0.52 -11.25 20.35
N LYS A 2 -0.24 -10.15 20.15
CA LYS A 2 -1.70 -10.24 20.00
C LYS A 2 -1.97 -10.73 18.56
N GLN A 3 -2.33 -12.01 18.41
CA GLN A 3 -2.44 -12.75 17.13
C GLN A 3 -3.60 -12.25 16.23
N LYS A 4 -4.64 -11.65 16.80
CA LYS A 4 -5.90 -11.32 16.11
C LYS A 4 -5.77 -10.28 14.97
N PRO A 5 -5.08 -9.14 15.13
CA PRO A 5 -4.93 -8.17 14.04
C PRO A 5 -4.01 -8.63 12.90
N PHE A 6 -3.18 -9.66 13.12
CA PHE A 6 -2.17 -10.09 12.15
C PHE A 6 -2.79 -10.81 10.96
N LEU A 7 -3.67 -11.77 11.25
CA LEU A 7 -4.38 -12.53 10.22
C LEU A 7 -5.28 -11.63 9.37
N TYR A 8 -5.92 -10.63 10.00
CA TYR A 8 -6.76 -9.67 9.28
C TYR A 8 -5.96 -8.92 8.21
N ILE A 9 -4.77 -8.45 8.54
CA ILE A 9 -3.97 -7.62 7.63
C ILE A 9 -3.32 -8.47 6.53
N LEU A 10 -2.95 -9.71 6.84
CA LEU A 10 -2.55 -10.67 5.81
C LEU A 10 -3.68 -10.97 4.82
N ILE A 11 -4.91 -11.16 5.30
CA ILE A 11 -6.08 -11.37 4.42
C ILE A 11 -6.30 -10.15 3.52
N VAL A 12 -6.21 -8.93 4.07
CA VAL A 12 -6.31 -7.69 3.29
C VAL A 12 -5.21 -7.60 2.22
N LEU A 13 -3.96 -7.95 2.55
CA LEU A 13 -2.85 -7.95 1.60
C LEU A 13 -3.04 -8.98 0.47
N ILE A 14 -3.54 -10.17 0.81
CA ILE A 14 -3.87 -11.21 -0.18
C ILE A 14 -5.00 -10.72 -1.09
N ALA A 15 -6.06 -10.13 -0.54
CA ALA A 15 -7.15 -9.57 -1.32
C ALA A 15 -6.69 -8.46 -2.28
N LEU A 16 -5.84 -7.53 -1.81
CA LEU A 16 -5.24 -6.50 -2.67
C LEU A 16 -4.36 -7.10 -3.78
N THR A 17 -3.72 -8.24 -3.53
CA THR A 17 -2.89 -8.92 -4.53
C THR A 17 -3.75 -9.57 -5.62
N LEU A 18 -4.85 -10.22 -5.22
CA LEU A 18 -5.82 -10.78 -6.18
C LEU A 18 -6.47 -9.67 -7.01
N LEU A 19 -6.86 -8.55 -6.40
CA LEU A 19 -7.38 -7.39 -7.12
C LEU A 19 -6.36 -6.85 -8.13
N SER A 20 -5.08 -6.75 -7.76
CA SER A 20 -4.03 -6.29 -8.68
C SER A 20 -3.87 -7.24 -9.87
N ALA A 21 -3.96 -8.56 -9.64
CA ALA A 21 -3.87 -9.56 -10.70
C ALA A 21 -5.06 -9.48 -11.67
N ILE A 22 -6.27 -9.29 -11.15
CA ILE A 22 -7.48 -9.09 -11.97
C ILE A 22 -7.36 -7.81 -12.80
N VAL A 23 -6.95 -6.69 -12.18
CA VAL A 23 -6.76 -5.41 -12.87
C VAL A 23 -5.68 -5.52 -13.95
N SER A 24 -4.60 -6.26 -13.69
CA SER A 24 -3.53 -6.48 -14.67
C SER A 24 -3.97 -7.31 -15.88
N ASN A 25 -4.96 -8.18 -15.73
CA ASN A 25 -5.51 -8.98 -16.82
C ASN A 25 -6.61 -8.23 -17.60
N SER A 26 -7.26 -7.26 -16.96
CA SER A 26 -8.29 -6.44 -17.60
C SER A 26 -7.71 -5.42 -18.57
N GLN A 27 -8.34 -5.21 -19.72
CA GLN A 27 -7.94 -4.21 -20.73
C GLN A 27 -8.37 -2.77 -20.35
N ILE A 28 -8.23 -2.40 -19.08
CA ILE A 28 -8.58 -1.07 -18.59
C ILE A 28 -7.49 -0.08 -19.03
N THR A 29 -7.88 1.01 -19.68
CA THR A 29 -6.98 2.06 -20.20
C THR A 29 -6.02 2.64 -19.13
N TYR A 30 -6.44 2.62 -17.86
CA TYR A 30 -5.67 3.14 -16.73
C TYR A 30 -5.24 2.03 -15.75
N ALA A 31 -5.10 0.79 -16.20
CA ALA A 31 -4.72 -0.36 -15.37
C ALA A 31 -3.39 -0.12 -14.63
N SER A 32 -2.40 0.49 -15.28
CA SER A 32 -1.10 0.87 -14.69
C SER A 32 -1.24 1.80 -13.49
N GLN A 33 -1.99 2.91 -13.63
CA GLN A 33 -2.22 3.84 -12.54
C GLN A 33 -3.00 3.18 -11.39
N LEU A 34 -3.97 2.32 -11.69
CA LEU A 34 -4.73 1.57 -10.68
C LEU A 34 -3.84 0.60 -9.89
N ILE A 35 -2.97 -0.15 -10.57
CA ILE A 35 -2.02 -1.08 -9.92
C ILE A 35 -1.04 -0.30 -9.05
N MET A 36 -0.58 0.87 -9.49
CA MET A 36 0.31 1.72 -8.71
C MET A 36 -0.37 2.21 -7.41
N ILE A 37 -1.64 2.65 -7.48
CA ILE A 37 -2.43 3.03 -6.29
C ILE A 37 -2.62 1.82 -5.36
N LEU A 38 -2.94 0.65 -5.91
CA LEU A 38 -3.04 -0.59 -5.12
C LEU A 38 -1.72 -0.94 -4.44
N SER A 39 -0.59 -0.79 -5.13
CA SER A 39 0.74 -1.03 -4.59
C SER A 39 1.09 -0.07 -3.46
N ALA A 40 0.77 1.22 -3.62
CA ALA A 40 0.94 2.23 -2.57
C ALA A 40 0.11 1.90 -1.32
N LEU A 41 -1.13 1.44 -1.51
CA LEU A 41 -1.99 1.04 -0.40
C LEU A 41 -1.44 -0.20 0.34
N LYS A 42 -0.89 -1.19 -0.40
CA LYS A 42 -0.19 -2.35 0.18
C LYS A 42 1.01 -1.90 1.01
N PHE A 43 1.83 -1.00 0.47
CA PHE A 43 2.99 -0.45 1.17
C PHE A 43 2.59 0.22 2.49
N LEU A 44 1.52 1.02 2.47
CA LEU A 44 1.02 1.70 3.65
C LEU A 44 0.50 0.70 4.70
N ALA A 45 -0.26 -0.31 4.28
CA ALA A 45 -0.73 -1.38 5.18
C ALA A 45 0.43 -2.13 5.84
N VAL A 46 1.48 -2.45 5.08
CA VAL A 46 2.69 -3.10 5.63
C VAL A 46 3.42 -2.16 6.58
N ALA A 47 3.64 -0.91 6.19
CA ALA A 47 4.38 0.06 7.00
C ALA A 47 3.68 0.34 8.35
N PHE A 48 2.38 0.62 8.35
CA PHE A 48 1.67 0.93 9.60
C PHE A 48 1.54 -0.27 10.53
N TYR A 49 1.45 -1.49 9.99
CA TYR A 49 1.20 -2.69 10.77
C TYR A 49 2.46 -3.50 11.12
N PHE A 50 3.32 -3.78 10.15
CA PHE A 50 4.51 -4.62 10.35
C PHE A 50 5.72 -3.83 10.83
N MET A 51 5.87 -2.56 10.42
CA MET A 51 6.93 -1.69 10.94
C MET A 51 6.53 -0.98 12.25
N GLU A 52 5.40 -1.37 12.85
CA GLU A 52 4.86 -0.78 14.10
C GLU A 52 4.83 0.76 14.12
N LEU A 53 4.77 1.39 12.93
CA LEU A 53 4.72 2.85 12.78
C LEU A 53 3.52 3.46 13.52
N ARG A 54 2.50 2.67 13.85
CA ARG A 54 1.41 3.06 14.73
C ARG A 54 1.89 3.60 16.09
N HIS A 55 2.94 3.02 16.68
CA HIS A 55 3.54 3.45 17.94
C HIS A 55 4.68 4.46 17.76
N ALA A 56 5.12 4.70 16.52
CA ALA A 56 6.17 5.68 16.25
C ALA A 56 5.68 7.13 16.38
N ASN A 57 6.64 8.03 16.62
CA ASN A 57 6.39 9.46 16.63
C ASN A 57 5.69 9.93 15.35
N VAL A 58 4.82 10.93 15.49
CA VAL A 58 4.04 11.52 14.38
C VAL A 58 4.96 11.95 13.23
N PHE A 59 6.19 12.38 13.54
CA PHE A 59 7.23 12.69 12.55
C PHE A 59 7.45 11.56 11.53
N TRP A 60 7.59 10.31 11.97
CA TRP A 60 7.83 9.17 11.09
C TRP A 60 6.63 8.83 10.21
N LYS A 61 5.42 9.01 10.74
CA LYS A 61 4.17 8.82 9.99
C LYS A 61 4.06 9.83 8.85
N VAL A 62 4.33 11.10 9.15
CA VAL A 62 4.32 12.19 8.16
C VAL A 62 5.41 11.99 7.12
N LEU A 63 6.63 11.63 7.55
CA LEU A 63 7.76 11.41 6.65
C LEU A 63 7.49 10.28 5.65
N LEU A 64 6.87 9.19 6.10
CA LEU A 64 6.51 8.08 5.22
C LEU A 64 5.45 8.49 4.20
N ILE A 65 4.40 9.18 4.65
CA ILE A 65 3.34 9.67 3.74
C ILE A 65 3.93 10.64 2.72
N ALA A 66 4.77 11.59 3.14
CA ALA A 66 5.42 12.53 2.24
C ALA A 66 6.30 11.81 1.21
N CYS A 67 7.11 10.83 1.64
CA CYS A 67 7.94 10.02 0.74
C CYS A 67 7.08 9.27 -0.29
N LEU A 68 5.98 8.65 0.16
CA LEU A 68 5.07 7.92 -0.72
C LEU A 68 4.39 8.85 -1.74
N THR A 69 3.95 10.03 -1.32
CA THR A 69 3.35 11.03 -2.21
C THR A 69 4.34 11.50 -3.27
N ILE A 70 5.60 11.79 -2.88
CA ILE A 70 6.64 12.19 -3.83
C ILE A 70 6.92 11.07 -4.82
N PHE A 71 7.03 9.83 -4.35
CA PHE A 71 7.26 8.66 -5.20
C PHE A 71 6.15 8.45 -6.22
N ILE A 72 4.88 8.48 -5.79
CA ILE A 72 3.73 8.36 -6.69
C ILE A 72 3.71 9.50 -7.72
N SER A 73 4.00 10.73 -7.28
CA SER A 73 4.03 11.89 -8.17
C SER A 73 5.12 11.75 -9.23
N LEU A 74 6.31 11.27 -8.83
CA LEU A 74 7.42 11.03 -9.76
C LEU A 74 7.06 9.96 -10.79
N VAL A 75 6.43 8.88 -10.37
CA VAL A 75 5.99 7.80 -11.28
C VAL A 75 4.88 8.25 -12.22
N LEU A 76 4.01 9.19 -11.82
CA LEU A 76 2.97 9.75 -12.69
C LEU A 76 3.51 10.71 -13.76
N ILE A 77 4.66 11.32 -13.53
CA ILE A 77 5.29 12.28 -14.47
C ILE A 77 6.06 11.56 -15.58
N ILE A 78 6.58 10.35 -15.29
CA ILE A 78 7.33 9.50 -16.23
C ILE A 78 6.35 8.77 -17.15
#